data_AF-A0A5J4N8Q5-F1
#
_entry.id   AF-A0A5J4N8Q5-F1
#
_cell.length_a   1.000
_cell.length_b   1.000
_cell.length_c   1.000
_cell.angle_alpha   90.00
_cell.angle_beta   90.00
_cell.angle_gamma   90.00
#
_symmetry.space_group_name_H-M   'P 1'
#
loop_
_entity.id
_entity.type
_entity.pdbx_description
1 polymer ?
#
loop_
_entity_poly.entity_id
_entity_poly.type
_entity_poly.pdbx_seq_one_letter_code
_entity_poly.pdbx_strand_id
1 'polypeptide(L)'
;MSHCGFCEFLSRVKFLKLVQVQTFFRHGARTPLHHVRSPAVHDVGRIRLIIIFRDVSQAFWTPALTEDLEHTVYPFKLVEECSKSIIDFSTISSLPIPLKLPGGLYTGELIKHGQQEAFDLGRRLKCVYIDGNPFLSPNLNEEELYCRSTLIARTVKSLECVVAGLFSPRDASKVDALTIYVLPLDREYLFPNPAVCSIVDQLAKDGMAECLESRRHSELKRKLKKILG
;
A
#
# COMPACT_ATOMS: atom_id res chain seq x y z
N MET A 1 10.87 20.23 18.85
CA MET A 1 10.34 20.79 17.59
C MET A 1 11.37 20.53 16.50
N SER A 2 11.21 19.46 15.74
CA SER A 2 12.09 19.08 14.64
C SER A 2 11.75 19.93 13.42
N HIS A 3 12.65 20.83 13.02
CA HIS A 3 12.52 21.59 11.78
C HIS A 3 12.51 20.61 10.59
N CYS A 4 11.41 20.60 9.83
CA CYS A 4 11.30 19.87 8.58
C CYS A 4 12.14 20.59 7.52
N GLY A 5 13.22 19.98 7.02
CA GLY A 5 14.12 20.60 6.03
C GLY A 5 13.45 20.99 4.70
N PHE A 6 12.23 20.51 4.43
CA PHE A 6 11.45 20.92 3.26
C PHE A 6 10.81 22.31 3.42
N CYS A 7 10.47 22.73 4.65
CA CYS A 7 9.96 24.08 4.90
C CYS A 7 10.99 25.16 4.54
N GLU A 8 12.28 24.86 4.68
CA GLU A 8 13.37 25.78 4.35
C GLU A 8 13.54 25.95 2.82
N PHE A 9 13.25 24.92 2.02
CA PHE A 9 13.30 25.00 0.56
C PHE A 9 12.23 25.94 -0.01
N LEU A 10 10.99 25.85 0.47
CA LEU A 10 9.90 26.74 0.04
C LEU A 10 10.16 28.21 0.42
N SER A 11 10.92 28.47 1.49
CA SER A 11 11.24 29.83 1.93
C SER A 11 12.18 30.62 1.00
N ARG A 12 12.89 29.95 0.08
CA ARG A 12 13.93 30.56 -0.76
C ARG A 12 13.43 31.15 -2.08
N VAL A 13 12.19 30.89 -2.47
CA VAL A 13 11.65 31.36 -3.76
C VAL A 13 10.58 32.43 -3.54
N LYS A 14 11.01 33.70 -3.46
CA LYS A 14 10.15 34.86 -3.13
C LYS A 14 9.07 35.21 -4.17
N PHE A 15 8.93 34.45 -5.26
CA PHE A 15 8.03 34.77 -6.38
C PHE A 15 7.16 33.60 -6.88
N LEU A 16 7.16 32.46 -6.21
CA LEU A 16 6.32 31.33 -6.62
C LEU A 16 5.18 31.10 -5.62
N LYS A 17 3.97 30.91 -6.15
CA LYS A 17 2.79 30.49 -5.40
C LYS A 17 2.55 29.01 -5.67
N LEU A 18 2.42 28.21 -4.61
CA LEU A 18 1.98 26.84 -4.74
C LEU A 18 0.51 26.83 -5.19
N VAL A 19 0.24 26.20 -6.35
CA VAL A 19 -1.11 26.14 -6.94
C VAL A 19 -1.73 24.74 -6.87
N GLN A 20 -0.89 23.70 -6.93
CA GLN A 20 -1.34 22.31 -6.93
C GLN A 20 -0.21 21.41 -6.43
N VAL A 21 -0.59 20.37 -5.69
CA VAL A 21 0.29 19.26 -5.29
C VAL A 21 -0.33 17.97 -5.76
N GLN A 22 0.47 17.09 -6.37
CA GLN A 22 0.06 15.73 -6.68
C GLN A 22 0.95 14.76 -5.92
N THR A 23 0.35 13.94 -5.07
CA THR A 23 1.08 12.94 -4.28
C THR A 23 0.70 11.55 -4.76
N PHE A 24 1.68 10.83 -5.32
CA PHE A 24 1.53 9.44 -5.72
C PHE A 24 2.30 8.56 -4.74
N PHE A 25 1.64 7.55 -4.19
CA PHE A 25 2.25 6.59 -3.28
C PHE A 25 1.68 5.20 -3.53
N ARG A 26 2.46 4.19 -3.14
CA ARG A 26 2.01 2.79 -3.15
C ARG A 26 1.34 2.48 -1.82
N HIS A 27 0.59 1.38 -1.79
CA HIS A 27 0.10 0.83 -0.53
C HIS A 27 1.23 0.61 0.49
N GLY A 28 0.91 0.61 1.77
CA GLY A 28 1.86 0.27 2.84
C GLY A 28 2.26 -1.21 2.85
N ALA A 29 3.11 -1.61 3.81
CA ALA A 29 3.49 -3.01 4.03
C ALA A 29 2.27 -3.95 4.12
N ARG A 30 2.43 -5.14 3.56
CA ARG A 30 1.37 -6.14 3.38
C ARG A 30 1.89 -7.56 3.57
N THR A 31 0.97 -8.50 3.75
CA THR A 31 1.28 -9.93 3.65
C THR A 31 1.89 -10.24 2.26
N PRO A 32 2.75 -11.28 2.16
CA PRO A 32 3.45 -11.61 0.92
C PRO A 32 2.46 -11.96 -0.20
N LEU A 33 2.86 -11.77 -1.48
CA LEU A 33 2.08 -12.26 -2.63
C LEU A 33 2.35 -13.73 -2.93
N HIS A 34 3.49 -14.24 -2.46
CA HIS A 34 3.93 -15.60 -2.71
C HIS A 34 4.38 -16.22 -1.39
N HIS A 35 3.85 -17.38 -1.09
CA HIS A 35 4.29 -18.14 0.06
C HIS A 35 5.60 -18.85 -0.26
N VAL A 36 6.69 -18.43 0.37
CA VAL A 36 7.99 -19.12 0.29
C VAL A 36 7.98 -20.24 1.32
N ARG A 37 7.90 -21.49 0.85
CA ARG A 37 8.00 -22.67 1.71
C ARG A 37 9.48 -22.89 2.06
N SER A 38 9.80 -22.97 3.34
CA SER A 38 11.10 -23.44 3.83
C SER A 38 11.00 -24.96 4.06
N PRO A 39 11.85 -25.79 3.43
CA PRO A 39 11.88 -27.23 3.65
C PRO A 39 12.30 -27.64 5.07
N ALA A 40 12.86 -26.71 5.87
CA ALA A 40 13.27 -26.97 7.25
C ALA A 40 12.12 -27.31 8.22
N VAL A 41 10.86 -27.18 7.79
CA VAL A 41 9.67 -27.32 8.66
C VAL A 41 8.96 -28.67 8.52
N HIS A 42 9.42 -29.57 7.64
CA HIS A 42 8.73 -30.84 7.36
C HIS A 42 9.33 -32.11 8.00
N ASP A 43 10.34 -32.02 8.87
CA ASP A 43 10.92 -33.22 9.49
C ASP A 43 10.82 -33.20 11.03
N VAL A 44 9.60 -33.34 11.55
CA VAL A 44 9.37 -33.64 12.99
C VAL A 44 9.51 -35.15 13.26
N GLY A 45 10.11 -35.93 12.35
CA GLY A 45 10.16 -37.39 12.41
C GLY A 45 11.56 -38.01 12.50
N ARG A 46 12.64 -37.28 12.20
CA ARG A 46 14.00 -37.82 12.31
C ARG A 46 14.89 -36.94 13.17
N ILE A 47 15.16 -37.43 14.37
CA ILE A 47 16.30 -37.02 15.19
C ILE A 47 17.58 -37.23 14.36
N ARG A 48 18.06 -36.18 13.70
CA ARG A 48 19.45 -36.08 13.25
C ARG A 48 20.05 -34.80 13.78
N LEU A 49 20.94 -35.03 14.74
CA LEU A 49 21.96 -34.15 15.25
C LEU A 49 22.77 -33.53 14.09
N ILE A 50 22.31 -32.39 13.55
CA ILE A 50 23.10 -31.53 12.64
C ILE A 50 22.86 -30.06 13.01
N ILE A 51 23.71 -29.58 13.92
CA ILE A 51 24.52 -28.35 13.82
C ILE A 51 23.91 -27.22 12.96
N ILE A 52 23.40 -26.18 13.66
CA ILE A 52 23.48 -24.74 13.31
C ILE A 52 23.15 -24.39 11.85
N PHE A 53 21.94 -24.70 11.39
CA PHE A 53 21.31 -23.86 10.37
C PHE A 53 20.20 -23.07 11.04
N ARG A 54 20.36 -21.75 11.01
CA ARG A 54 19.46 -20.72 11.55
C ARG A 54 18.02 -21.12 11.23
N ASP A 55 17.26 -21.42 12.27
CA ASP A 55 15.85 -21.79 12.22
C ASP A 55 15.08 -20.65 11.54
N VAL A 56 14.85 -20.74 10.23
CA VAL A 56 13.94 -19.83 9.53
C VAL A 56 12.54 -20.36 9.84
N SER A 57 12.09 -20.10 11.07
CA SER A 57 10.75 -20.43 11.53
C SER A 57 9.75 -19.87 10.53
N GLN A 58 8.80 -20.70 10.09
CA GLN A 58 7.76 -20.29 9.16
C GLN A 58 7.01 -19.08 9.73
N ALA A 59 6.86 -18.03 8.92
CA ALA A 59 6.10 -16.85 9.34
C ALA A 59 4.61 -17.19 9.43
N PHE A 60 3.99 -16.89 10.59
CA PHE A 60 2.56 -16.98 10.79
C PHE A 60 1.92 -15.59 10.64
N TRP A 61 0.92 -15.52 9.77
CA TRP A 61 0.17 -14.33 9.40
C TRP A 61 -1.22 -14.42 10.03
N THR A 62 -1.37 -13.88 11.23
CA THR A 62 -2.59 -13.97 12.04
C THR A 62 -3.50 -12.75 11.82
N PRO A 63 -4.83 -12.88 12.00
CA PRO A 63 -5.79 -11.76 11.85
C PRO A 63 -5.45 -10.50 12.66
N ALA A 64 -4.80 -10.66 13.81
CA ALA A 64 -4.35 -9.54 14.63
C ALA A 64 -3.37 -8.59 13.91
N LEU A 65 -2.73 -9.02 12.82
CA LEU A 65 -1.84 -8.19 12.02
C LEU A 65 -2.59 -7.23 11.09
N THR A 66 -3.87 -7.45 10.81
CA THR A 66 -4.65 -6.64 9.84
C THR A 66 -5.74 -5.80 10.51
N GLU A 67 -6.00 -5.98 11.80
CA GLU A 67 -6.92 -5.13 12.56
C GLU A 67 -6.51 -3.65 12.44
N ASP A 68 -7.52 -2.79 12.32
CA ASP A 68 -7.31 -1.37 12.15
C ASP A 68 -6.71 -0.72 13.40
N LEU A 69 -5.69 0.11 13.19
CA LEU A 69 -5.19 1.02 14.21
C LEU A 69 -6.14 2.21 14.31
N GLU A 70 -6.65 2.51 15.50
CA GLU A 70 -7.71 3.50 15.73
C GLU A 70 -7.40 4.87 15.10
N HIS A 71 -6.16 5.35 15.22
CA HIS A 71 -5.72 6.64 14.67
C HIS A 71 -5.53 6.66 13.15
N THR A 72 -5.62 5.51 12.49
CA THR A 72 -5.44 5.36 11.03
C THR A 72 -6.77 5.21 10.29
N VAL A 73 -7.88 5.23 11.01
CA VAL A 73 -9.24 5.11 10.45
C VAL A 73 -9.80 6.49 10.13
N TYR A 74 -10.47 6.60 8.99
CA TYR A 74 -11.15 7.81 8.56
C TYR A 74 -12.42 7.44 7.78
N PRO A 75 -13.59 8.04 8.04
CA PRO A 75 -14.81 7.68 7.32
C PRO A 75 -14.67 8.01 5.83
N PHE A 76 -15.06 7.09 4.94
CA PHE A 76 -15.01 7.31 3.50
C PHE A 76 -16.12 6.59 2.74
N LYS A 77 -16.37 7.06 1.51
CA LYS A 77 -17.24 6.43 0.51
C LYS A 77 -16.47 6.22 -0.79
N LEU A 78 -16.77 5.13 -1.48
CA LEU A 78 -16.21 4.85 -2.80
C LEU A 78 -17.14 5.37 -3.89
N VAL A 79 -16.58 6.05 -4.88
CA VAL A 79 -17.33 6.58 -6.02
C VAL A 79 -16.62 6.17 -7.31
N GLU A 80 -17.38 5.62 -8.25
CA GLU A 80 -16.87 5.30 -9.58
C GLU A 80 -16.57 6.59 -10.35
N GLU A 81 -15.36 6.70 -10.90
CA GLU A 81 -14.85 7.97 -11.43
C GLU A 81 -15.69 8.53 -12.60
N CYS A 82 -16.24 7.69 -13.48
CA CYS A 82 -16.90 8.15 -14.70
C CYS A 82 -18.40 8.43 -14.50
N SER A 83 -19.11 7.48 -13.92
CA SER A 83 -20.56 7.49 -13.65
C SER A 83 -20.93 8.25 -12.38
N LYS A 84 -19.95 8.50 -11.49
CA LYS A 84 -20.15 9.13 -10.18
C LYS A 84 -21.12 8.34 -9.27
N SER A 85 -21.36 7.07 -9.57
CA SER A 85 -22.17 6.19 -8.72
C SER A 85 -21.39 5.75 -7.49
N ILE A 86 -22.08 5.62 -6.35
CA ILE A 86 -21.51 5.02 -5.15
C ILE A 86 -21.24 3.54 -5.41
N ILE A 87 -20.04 3.09 -5.02
CA ILE A 87 -19.61 1.70 -5.10
C ILE A 87 -19.73 1.04 -3.73
N ASP A 88 -20.29 -0.17 -3.69
CA ASP A 88 -20.29 -1.01 -2.49
C ASP A 88 -18.91 -1.63 -2.24
N PHE A 89 -18.48 -1.64 -0.98
CA PHE A 89 -17.25 -2.25 -0.50
C PHE A 89 -17.09 -3.72 -0.92
N SER A 90 -18.20 -4.44 -1.11
CA SER A 90 -18.19 -5.83 -1.59
C SER A 90 -17.53 -6.02 -2.97
N THR A 91 -17.47 -4.96 -3.79
CA THR A 91 -16.82 -5.00 -5.11
C THR A 91 -15.32 -4.71 -5.08
N ILE A 92 -14.77 -4.35 -3.92
CA ILE A 92 -13.34 -4.09 -3.75
C ILE A 92 -12.56 -5.36 -4.08
N SER A 93 -11.57 -5.24 -4.96
CA SER A 93 -10.76 -6.38 -5.35
C SER A 93 -9.76 -6.78 -4.26
N SER A 94 -9.64 -8.07 -4.02
CA SER A 94 -8.60 -8.69 -3.20
C SER A 94 -7.32 -9.05 -3.98
N LEU A 95 -7.22 -8.68 -5.27
CA LEU A 95 -6.15 -9.15 -6.16
C LEU A 95 -4.74 -9.03 -5.56
N PRO A 96 -3.87 -10.04 -5.76
CA PRO A 96 -4.04 -11.24 -6.60
C PRO A 96 -4.99 -12.31 -6.01
N ILE A 97 -5.27 -13.39 -6.75
CA ILE A 97 -6.10 -14.52 -6.27
C ILE A 97 -5.63 -14.91 -4.86
N PRO A 98 -6.51 -14.80 -3.84
CA PRO A 98 -6.09 -14.86 -2.45
C PRO A 98 -5.66 -16.29 -2.10
N LEU A 99 -4.38 -16.47 -1.78
CA LEU A 99 -3.86 -17.70 -1.18
C LEU A 99 -3.87 -17.56 0.33
N LYS A 100 -4.43 -18.54 1.04
CA LYS A 100 -4.39 -18.58 2.50
C LYS A 100 -2.97 -18.92 2.98
N LEU A 101 -2.42 -18.05 3.81
CA LEU A 101 -1.11 -18.15 4.43
C LEU A 101 -1.21 -18.89 5.78
N PRO A 102 -0.09 -19.46 6.28
CA PRO A 102 -0.02 -19.96 7.65
C PRO A 102 -0.44 -18.86 8.63
N GLY A 103 -1.28 -19.18 9.61
CA GLY A 103 -1.85 -18.18 10.54
C GLY A 103 -3.24 -17.66 10.13
N GLY A 104 -3.68 -17.89 8.90
CA GLY A 104 -5.08 -17.73 8.49
C GLY A 104 -5.39 -16.54 7.60
N LEU A 105 -4.48 -15.57 7.47
CA LEU A 105 -4.61 -14.44 6.54
C LEU A 105 -4.42 -14.86 5.07
N TYR A 106 -4.83 -14.01 4.16
CA TYR A 106 -4.60 -14.11 2.72
C TYR A 106 -3.38 -13.30 2.27
N THR A 107 -2.88 -13.65 1.09
CA THR A 107 -1.81 -12.89 0.41
C THR A 107 -2.26 -11.49 0.01
N GLY A 108 -1.39 -10.50 0.18
CA GLY A 108 -1.62 -9.14 -0.27
C GLY A 108 -2.50 -8.27 0.63
N GLU A 109 -2.79 -8.70 1.86
CA GLU A 109 -3.55 -7.93 2.85
C GLU A 109 -2.68 -6.88 3.54
N LEU A 110 -3.20 -5.67 3.72
CA LEU A 110 -2.49 -4.58 4.38
C LEU A 110 -2.36 -4.88 5.89
N ILE A 111 -1.15 -4.80 6.43
CA ILE A 111 -0.90 -5.07 7.86
C ILE A 111 -0.79 -3.75 8.65
N LYS A 112 -0.90 -3.81 9.98
CA LYS A 112 -0.76 -2.68 10.93
C LYS A 112 0.47 -1.82 10.66
N HIS A 113 1.61 -2.46 10.35
CA HIS A 113 2.82 -1.73 9.98
C HIS A 113 2.61 -0.85 8.73
N GLY A 114 1.94 -1.38 7.70
CA GLY A 114 1.61 -0.65 6.48
C GLY A 114 0.57 0.46 6.71
N GLN A 115 -0.39 0.25 7.60
CA GLN A 115 -1.31 1.30 8.04
C GLN A 115 -0.55 2.47 8.68
N GLN A 116 0.41 2.17 9.57
CA GLN A 116 1.24 3.17 10.23
C GLN A 116 2.14 3.93 9.24
N GLU A 117 2.77 3.24 8.28
CA GLU A 117 3.57 3.88 7.23
C GLU A 117 2.76 4.91 6.42
N ALA A 118 1.54 4.53 6.04
CA ALA A 118 0.61 5.39 5.31
C ALA A 118 0.15 6.58 6.17
N PHE A 119 -0.18 6.35 7.44
CA PHE A 119 -0.52 7.42 8.38
C PHE A 119 0.65 8.41 8.59
N ASP A 120 1.88 7.91 8.71
CA ASP A 120 3.06 8.75 8.88
C ASP A 120 3.38 9.56 7.61
N LEU A 121 3.05 9.05 6.42
CA LEU A 121 3.02 9.86 5.20
C LEU A 121 2.00 11.00 5.34
N GLY A 122 0.78 10.71 5.78
CA GLY A 122 -0.27 11.71 6.04
C GLY A 122 0.20 12.83 6.99
N ARG A 123 0.82 12.47 8.12
CA ARG A 123 1.36 13.46 9.06
C ARG A 123 2.46 14.32 8.45
N ARG A 124 3.33 13.75 7.63
CA ARG A 124 4.36 14.53 6.93
C ARG A 124 3.74 15.53 5.96
N LEU A 125 2.69 15.13 5.24
CA LEU A 125 1.93 16.03 4.37
C LEU A 125 1.25 17.14 5.19
N LYS A 126 0.66 16.82 6.36
CA LYS A 126 0.09 17.82 7.27
C LYS A 126 1.11 18.88 7.69
N CYS A 127 2.29 18.44 8.14
CA CYS A 127 3.35 19.36 8.57
C CYS A 127 3.75 20.34 7.47
N VAL A 128 3.69 19.93 6.19
CA VAL A 128 4.10 20.76 5.05
C VAL A 128 2.95 21.62 4.53
N TYR A 129 1.76 21.05 4.32
CA TYR A 129 0.66 21.68 3.57
C TYR A 129 -0.49 22.21 4.42
N ILE A 130 -0.45 22.00 5.74
CA ILE A 130 -1.42 22.57 6.68
C ILE A 130 -0.68 23.43 7.71
N ASP A 131 0.29 22.84 8.42
CA ASP A 131 0.93 23.51 9.56
C ASP A 131 2.00 24.52 9.12
N GLY A 132 2.89 24.12 8.21
CA GLY A 132 4.03 24.93 7.77
C GLY A 132 3.71 25.92 6.64
N ASN A 133 2.79 25.53 5.76
CA ASN A 133 2.24 26.38 4.71
C ASN A 133 0.74 26.06 4.64
N PRO A 134 -0.17 26.97 5.06
CA PRO A 134 -1.62 26.73 5.10
C PRO A 134 -2.20 26.74 3.67
N PHE A 135 -1.75 25.79 2.85
CA PHE A 135 -2.19 25.53 1.50
C PHE A 135 -3.52 24.75 1.49
N LEU A 136 -3.68 23.86 2.48
CA LEU A 136 -4.92 23.12 2.75
C LEU A 136 -5.54 23.59 4.07
N SER A 137 -6.86 23.55 4.11
CA SER A 137 -7.65 23.71 5.32
C SER A 137 -7.33 22.62 6.34
N PRO A 138 -7.39 22.93 7.66
CA PRO A 138 -7.08 21.94 8.71
C PRO A 138 -8.16 20.83 8.83
N ASN A 139 -9.35 21.05 8.28
CA ASN A 139 -10.42 20.07 8.16
C ASN A 139 -10.60 19.69 6.69
N LEU A 140 -11.22 18.52 6.44
CA LEU A 140 -11.50 18.06 5.09
C LEU A 140 -12.35 19.08 4.32
N ASN A 141 -11.86 19.47 3.14
CA ASN A 141 -12.57 20.25 2.15
C ASN A 141 -12.44 19.54 0.79
N GLU A 142 -13.54 19.01 0.25
CA GLU A 142 -13.53 18.29 -1.04
C GLU A 142 -13.23 19.19 -2.25
N GLU A 143 -13.33 20.52 -2.10
CA GLU A 143 -12.91 21.47 -3.14
C GLU A 143 -11.37 21.63 -3.20
N GLU A 144 -10.67 21.35 -2.09
CA GLU A 144 -9.22 21.45 -1.98
C GLU A 144 -8.50 20.10 -2.16
N LEU A 145 -9.21 19.00 -1.92
CA LEU A 145 -8.66 17.65 -1.93
C LEU A 145 -9.44 16.71 -2.85
N TYR A 146 -8.74 16.20 -3.86
CA TYR A 146 -9.20 15.11 -4.70
C TYR A 146 -8.45 13.82 -4.35
N CYS A 147 -9.18 12.78 -3.98
CA CYS A 147 -8.64 11.49 -3.55
C CYS A 147 -8.98 10.37 -4.52
N ARG A 148 -7.97 9.66 -5.02
CA ARG A 148 -8.13 8.55 -5.96
C ARG A 148 -7.30 7.34 -5.56
N SER A 149 -7.87 6.15 -5.72
CA SER A 149 -7.19 4.86 -5.51
C SER A 149 -7.55 3.88 -6.62
N THR A 150 -6.72 2.84 -6.81
CA THR A 150 -7.18 1.62 -7.50
C THR A 150 -8.26 0.93 -6.67
N LEU A 151 -9.18 0.20 -7.31
CA LEU A 151 -10.21 -0.60 -6.62
C LEU A 151 -9.62 -1.89 -6.02
N ILE A 152 -8.64 -1.75 -5.13
CA ILE A 152 -7.95 -2.82 -4.43
C ILE A 152 -7.94 -2.49 -2.92
N ALA A 153 -8.33 -3.45 -2.08
CA ALA A 153 -8.56 -3.21 -0.64
C ALA A 153 -7.39 -2.50 0.05
N ARG A 154 -6.16 -3.00 -0.16
CA ARG A 154 -4.95 -2.44 0.45
C ARG A 154 -4.63 -1.01 0.01
N THR A 155 -4.96 -0.60 -1.22
CA THR A 155 -4.66 0.77 -1.69
C THR A 155 -5.70 1.75 -1.16
N VAL A 156 -6.98 1.34 -1.14
CA VAL A 156 -8.07 2.12 -0.55
C VAL A 156 -7.79 2.37 0.94
N LYS A 157 -7.48 1.30 1.70
CA LYS A 157 -7.12 1.39 3.12
C LYS A 157 -5.87 2.25 3.35
N SER A 158 -4.85 2.13 2.50
CA SER A 158 -3.65 2.98 2.63
C SER A 158 -3.97 4.47 2.43
N LEU A 159 -4.85 4.80 1.47
CA LEU A 159 -5.29 6.18 1.26
C LEU A 159 -6.11 6.71 2.44
N GLU A 160 -7.01 5.90 3.00
CA GLU A 160 -7.70 6.21 4.25
C GLU A 160 -6.71 6.57 5.37
N CYS A 161 -5.68 5.75 5.59
CA CYS A 161 -4.67 6.00 6.60
C CYS A 161 -3.88 7.30 6.36
N VAL A 162 -3.56 7.62 5.10
CA VAL A 162 -2.93 8.90 4.74
C VAL A 162 -3.82 10.08 5.11
N VAL A 163 -5.12 10.01 4.80
CA VAL A 163 -6.08 11.07 5.12
C VAL A 163 -6.30 11.21 6.63
N ALA A 164 -6.32 10.09 7.37
CA ALA A 164 -6.33 10.11 8.83
C ALA A 164 -5.12 10.85 9.42
N GLY A 165 -3.93 10.63 8.85
CA GLY A 165 -2.71 11.36 9.24
C GLY A 165 -2.70 12.83 8.82
N LEU A 166 -3.39 13.18 7.73
CA LEU A 166 -3.47 14.54 7.21
C LEU A 166 -4.39 15.42 8.06
N PHE A 167 -5.62 14.96 8.34
CA PHE A 167 -6.64 15.76 9.03
C PHE A 167 -6.79 15.46 10.52
N SER A 168 -6.30 14.32 11.01
CA SER A 168 -6.30 13.90 12.43
C SER A 168 -7.55 14.41 13.19
N PRO A 169 -8.75 13.88 12.87
CA PRO A 169 -9.98 14.42 13.41
C PRO A 169 -9.99 14.35 14.94
N ARG A 170 -10.29 15.47 15.59
CA ARG A 170 -10.39 15.56 17.06
C ARG A 170 -11.60 14.79 17.62
N ASP A 171 -12.62 14.59 16.79
CA ASP A 171 -13.85 13.87 17.12
C ASP A 171 -14.35 13.17 15.85
N ALA A 172 -14.24 11.84 15.81
CA ALA A 172 -14.64 11.03 14.66
C ALA A 172 -16.15 11.09 14.37
N SER A 173 -16.98 11.52 15.33
CA SER A 173 -18.44 11.55 15.20
C SER A 173 -19.00 12.73 14.39
N LYS A 174 -18.15 13.69 14.01
CA LYS A 174 -18.53 14.92 13.28
C LYS A 174 -17.71 15.13 12.01
N VAL A 175 -17.18 14.05 11.44
CA VAL A 175 -16.27 14.12 10.29
C VAL A 175 -17.02 13.77 9.03
N ASP A 176 -16.96 14.66 8.03
CA ASP A 176 -17.46 14.37 6.70
C ASP A 176 -16.70 13.20 6.09
N ALA A 177 -17.45 12.27 5.49
CA ALA A 177 -16.87 11.09 4.87
C ALA A 177 -16.10 11.49 3.60
N LEU A 178 -14.83 11.10 3.53
CA LEU A 178 -13.97 11.30 2.37
C LEU A 178 -14.55 10.62 1.14
N THR A 179 -14.66 11.32 0.02
CA THR A 179 -14.88 10.70 -1.28
C THR A 179 -13.57 10.14 -1.84
N ILE A 180 -13.50 8.81 -2.04
CA ILE A 180 -12.40 8.17 -2.78
C ILE A 180 -12.92 7.73 -4.14
N TYR A 181 -12.32 8.29 -5.20
CA TYR A 181 -12.62 7.89 -6.56
C TYR A 181 -11.82 6.66 -6.98
N VAL A 182 -12.47 5.77 -7.72
CA VAL A 182 -11.90 4.51 -8.19
C VAL A 182 -12.41 4.17 -9.59
N LEU A 183 -11.68 3.30 -10.30
CA LEU A 183 -12.14 2.67 -11.54
C LEU A 183 -12.14 1.15 -11.41
N PRO A 184 -13.00 0.45 -12.18
CA PRO A 184 -12.86 -0.98 -12.42
C PRO A 184 -11.44 -1.34 -12.90
N LEU A 185 -10.90 -2.47 -12.42
CA LEU A 185 -9.51 -2.84 -12.69
C LEU A 185 -9.20 -3.14 -14.15
N ASP A 186 -10.21 -3.51 -14.94
CA ASP A 186 -10.11 -3.70 -16.39
C ASP A 186 -10.09 -2.38 -17.18
N ARG A 187 -10.27 -1.24 -16.51
CA ARG A 187 -10.20 0.12 -17.08
C ARG A 187 -9.22 1.02 -16.35
N GLU A 188 -8.54 0.50 -15.33
CA GLU A 188 -7.66 1.27 -14.47
C GLU A 188 -6.38 1.66 -15.18
N TYR A 189 -5.93 2.89 -14.92
CA TYR A 189 -4.74 3.51 -15.51
C TYR A 189 -3.75 4.05 -14.46
N LEU A 190 -4.02 3.87 -13.17
CA LEU A 190 -3.05 4.14 -12.09
C LEU A 190 -1.88 3.15 -12.03
N PHE A 191 -1.93 2.07 -12.83
CA PHE A 191 -0.81 1.16 -13.05
C PHE A 191 -0.72 0.76 -14.53
N PRO A 192 0.45 0.35 -15.03
CA PRO A 192 0.56 -0.20 -16.38
C PRO A 192 -0.32 -1.45 -16.48
N ASN A 193 -1.41 -1.36 -17.25
CA ASN A 193 -2.47 -2.35 -17.25
C ASN A 193 -2.49 -3.17 -18.55
N PRO A 194 -2.03 -4.43 -18.54
CA PRO A 194 -2.05 -5.31 -19.71
C PRO A 194 -3.45 -5.58 -20.26
N ALA A 195 -4.49 -5.51 -19.42
CA ALA A 195 -5.87 -5.74 -19.87
C ALA A 195 -6.40 -4.62 -20.77
N VAL A 196 -5.84 -3.41 -20.65
CA VAL A 196 -6.26 -2.21 -21.39
C VAL A 196 -5.38 -1.97 -22.62
N CYS A 197 -4.08 -2.28 -22.54
CA CYS A 197 -3.13 -1.93 -23.58
C CYS A 197 -2.29 -3.13 -24.03
N SER A 198 -2.50 -3.55 -25.29
CA SER A 198 -1.78 -4.68 -25.91
C SER A 198 -0.27 -4.48 -25.95
N ILE A 199 0.22 -3.24 -26.10
CA ILE A 199 1.65 -2.93 -26.06
C ILE A 199 2.22 -3.19 -24.67
N VAL A 200 1.51 -2.75 -23.62
CA VAL A 200 1.93 -3.00 -22.22
C VAL A 200 1.91 -4.49 -21.91
N ASP A 201 0.91 -5.22 -22.41
CA ASP A 201 0.84 -6.68 -22.29
C ASP A 201 2.03 -7.37 -22.96
N GLN A 202 2.38 -6.97 -24.19
CA GLN A 202 3.54 -7.51 -24.89
C GLN A 202 4.84 -7.21 -24.13
N LEU A 203 5.05 -5.97 -23.68
CA LEU A 203 6.22 -5.59 -22.89
C LEU A 203 6.32 -6.36 -21.57
N ALA A 204 5.18 -6.61 -20.91
CA ALA A 204 5.15 -7.42 -19.69
C ALA A 204 5.56 -8.88 -19.97
N LYS A 205 5.08 -9.46 -21.07
CA LYS A 205 5.45 -10.83 -21.50
C LYS A 205 6.93 -10.92 -21.86
N ASP A 206 7.44 -9.97 -22.64
CA ASP A 206 8.83 -9.93 -23.07
C ASP A 206 9.77 -9.76 -21.87
N GLY A 207 9.45 -8.84 -20.96
CA GLY A 207 10.24 -8.65 -19.73
C GLY A 207 10.22 -9.87 -18.81
N MET A 208 9.10 -10.60 -18.74
CA MET A 208 9.03 -11.86 -18.01
C MET A 208 9.89 -12.96 -18.66
N ALA A 209 9.89 -13.07 -19.98
CA ALA A 209 10.75 -14.00 -20.70
C ALA A 209 12.23 -13.69 -20.47
N GLU A 210 12.64 -12.43 -20.61
CA GLU A 210 14.01 -11.97 -20.34
C GLU A 210 14.43 -12.27 -18.89
N CYS A 211 13.53 -12.03 -17.92
CA CYS A 211 13.79 -12.31 -16.51
C CYS A 211 13.99 -13.82 -16.25
N LEU A 212 13.24 -14.69 -16.93
CA LEU A 212 13.38 -16.14 -16.80
C LEU A 212 14.70 -16.65 -17.40
N GLU A 213 15.16 -16.04 -18.49
CA GLU A 213 16.42 -16.39 -19.16
C GLU A 213 17.66 -15.73 -18.51
N SER A 214 17.45 -14.74 -17.65
CA SER A 214 18.52 -14.02 -16.98
C SER A 214 19.40 -14.94 -16.11
N ARG A 215 20.69 -15.03 -16.48
CA ARG A 215 21.71 -15.76 -15.69
C ARG A 215 21.79 -15.24 -14.26
N ARG A 216 21.78 -13.91 -14.08
CA ARG A 216 21.83 -13.26 -12.76
C ARG A 216 20.63 -13.65 -11.90
N HIS A 217 19.43 -13.67 -12.49
CA HIS A 217 18.23 -14.08 -11.78
C HIS A 217 18.28 -15.56 -11.37
N SER A 218 18.72 -16.43 -12.28
CA SER A 218 18.92 -17.86 -12.02
C SER A 218 19.95 -18.11 -10.91
N GLU A 219 21.06 -17.39 -10.91
CA GLU A 219 22.09 -17.47 -9.86
C GLU A 219 21.57 -17.00 -8.51
N LEU A 220 20.84 -15.88 -8.47
CA LEU A 220 20.24 -15.38 -7.24
C LEU A 220 19.22 -16.37 -6.68
N LYS A 221 18.34 -16.92 -7.54
CA LYS A 221 17.37 -17.94 -7.15
C LYS A 221 18.05 -19.18 -6.57
N ARG A 222 19.17 -19.62 -7.15
CA ARG A 222 19.98 -20.73 -6.61
C ARG A 222 20.60 -20.39 -5.26
N LYS A 223 21.13 -19.17 -5.08
CA LYS A 223 21.68 -18.70 -3.80
C LYS A 223 20.59 -18.66 -2.72
N LEU A 224 19.41 -18.11 -3.05
CA LEU A 224 18.27 -18.04 -2.15
C LEU A 224 17.80 -19.43 -1.73
N LYS A 225 17.67 -20.38 -2.67
CA LYS A 225 17.37 -21.78 -2.34
C LYS A 225 18.39 -22.36 -1.37
N LYS A 226 19.69 -22.19 -1.60
CA LYS A 226 20.73 -22.67 -0.67
C LYS A 226 20.62 -22.07 0.74
N ILE A 227 20.18 -20.81 0.86
CA ILE A 227 20.05 -20.12 2.15
C ILE A 227 18.77 -20.51 2.87
N LEU A 228 17.67 -20.68 2.12
CA LEU A 228 16.33 -20.91 2.66
C LEU A 228 16.00 -22.41 2.84
N GLY A 229 16.87 -23.31 2.38
CA GLY A 229 16.73 -24.76 2.44
C GLY A 229 15.97 -25.35 1.26
#